data_AF-A0A1G7JS47-F1
#
_entry.id   AF-A0A1G7JS47-F1
#
_cell.length_a   1.000
_cell.length_b   1.000
_cell.length_c   1.000
_cell.angle_alpha   90.00
_cell.angle_beta   90.00
_cell.angle_gamma   90.00
#
_symmetry.space_group_name_H-M   'P 1'
#
loop_
_entity.id
_entity.type
_entity.pdbx_description
1 polymer ?
#
loop_
_entity_poly.entity_id
_entity_poly.type
_entity_poly.pdbx_seq_one_letter_code
_entity_poly.pdbx_strand_id
1 'polypeptide(L)'
;MGEPLPATALRLLEEGRDREALAFLLPPQEGPLEAERLALLGFVEARRGNLQAYRALALEAAQRAQTPFTLYHLGLALPPKAGALALEEALHRFQGDAKGEARLHLALAVALERLGRPEALAHAALARLKDPSPWNVLHHLRLELLFGTKPLPEVLEEAEPFLPHPFPGVRMLAGHTLALTHLFRGSPRRAKNLLRGLLPLLEPPSLANFLVLGALALDPPEVRLLLEGAKAFLPREGWPWGFYLLARGLQEGDEAHLLAAHGLLREDGALYALLSEARLEALGVGVEDPLAPRLAPALRPEARALLLGEAGTPLLRFLGGGPLPSLGPRGTEALALLLAHEAGLSGEALGEALYGEPNLGALKALLHRLREKGFRISCSPYRLENPPPSDLGAFLKALSRGDLEGALALYQGPLL
;
A
#
# COMPACT_ATOMS: atom_id res chain seq x y z
N MET A 1 -44.84 -7.84 0.80
CA MET A 1 -44.17 -8.59 1.89
C MET A 1 -43.07 -7.69 2.44
N GLY A 2 -43.01 -7.50 3.76
CA GLY A 2 -42.01 -6.62 4.36
C GLY A 2 -40.59 -7.09 4.08
N GLU A 3 -39.64 -6.15 4.07
CA GLU A 3 -38.23 -6.46 3.93
C GLU A 3 -37.76 -7.34 5.13
N PRO A 4 -36.92 -8.36 4.92
CA PRO A 4 -36.43 -9.20 6.02
C PRO A 4 -35.71 -8.38 7.11
N LEU A 5 -35.91 -8.77 8.38
CA LEU A 5 -35.38 -8.05 9.56
C LEU A 5 -33.86 -7.78 9.48
N PRO A 6 -33.00 -8.71 9.03
CA PRO A 6 -31.57 -8.44 8.82
C PRO A 6 -31.28 -7.34 7.79
N ALA A 7 -32.07 -7.24 6.72
CA ALA A 7 -31.88 -6.20 5.70
C ALA A 7 -32.25 -4.80 6.23
N THR A 8 -33.31 -4.70 7.03
CA THR A 8 -33.67 -3.45 7.70
C THR A 8 -32.61 -3.04 8.73
N ALA A 9 -32.10 -3.99 9.52
CA ALA A 9 -30.99 -3.73 10.45
C ALA A 9 -29.71 -3.27 9.72
N LEU A 10 -29.37 -3.89 8.59
CA LEU A 10 -28.23 -3.48 7.77
C LEU A 10 -28.37 -2.03 7.29
N ARG A 11 -29.53 -1.62 6.78
CA ARG A 11 -29.78 -0.22 6.37
C ARG A 11 -29.59 0.76 7.52
N LEU A 12 -30.12 0.44 8.71
CA LEU A 12 -29.93 1.26 9.91
C LEU A 12 -28.44 1.34 10.32
N LEU A 13 -27.68 0.25 10.17
CA LEU A 13 -26.24 0.25 10.44
C LEU A 13 -25.46 1.09 9.44
N GLU A 14 -25.84 1.06 8.15
CA GLU A 14 -25.29 1.94 7.11
C GLU A 14 -25.55 3.43 7.44
N GLU A 15 -26.68 3.74 8.05
CA GLU A 15 -27.04 5.09 8.54
C GLU A 15 -26.38 5.46 9.89
N GLY A 16 -25.68 4.52 10.53
CA GLY A 16 -25.05 4.72 11.84
C GLY A 16 -26.00 4.66 13.05
N ARG A 17 -27.21 4.13 12.87
CA ARG A 17 -28.27 4.04 13.88
C ARG A 17 -28.21 2.71 14.65
N ASP A 18 -27.08 2.47 15.31
CA ASP A 18 -26.72 1.17 15.90
C ASP A 18 -27.72 0.67 16.94
N ARG A 19 -28.27 1.58 17.76
CA ARG A 19 -29.28 1.23 18.79
C ARG A 19 -30.58 0.73 18.17
N GLU A 20 -30.99 1.35 17.07
CA GLU A 20 -32.22 0.99 16.37
C GLU A 20 -32.01 -0.31 15.62
N ALA A 21 -30.87 -0.47 14.94
CA ALA A 21 -30.51 -1.72 14.29
C ALA A 21 -30.51 -2.91 15.28
N LEU A 22 -29.98 -2.72 16.50
CA LEU A 22 -29.97 -3.76 17.52
C LEU A 22 -31.37 -4.24 17.88
N ALA A 23 -32.37 -3.35 17.94
CA ALA A 23 -33.76 -3.73 18.24
C ALA A 23 -34.32 -4.72 17.21
N PHE A 24 -33.94 -4.58 15.93
CA PHE A 24 -34.31 -5.50 14.86
C PHE A 24 -33.50 -6.81 14.88
N LEU A 25 -32.36 -6.86 15.57
CA LEU A 25 -31.49 -8.04 15.69
C LEU A 25 -31.74 -8.85 16.97
N LEU A 26 -32.54 -8.34 17.92
CA LEU A 26 -32.92 -9.06 19.14
C LEU A 26 -33.72 -10.34 18.88
N PRO A 27 -34.78 -10.35 18.05
CA PRO A 27 -35.55 -11.58 17.84
C PRO A 27 -34.74 -12.61 17.03
N PRO A 28 -34.65 -13.87 17.49
CA PRO A 28 -34.00 -14.93 16.72
C PRO A 28 -34.74 -15.15 15.40
N GLN A 29 -34.01 -15.57 14.37
CA GLN A 29 -34.54 -15.95 13.07
C GLN A 29 -34.39 -17.46 12.87
N GLU A 30 -34.86 -17.96 11.74
CA GLU A 30 -34.71 -19.35 11.33
C GLU A 30 -33.88 -19.47 10.05
N GLY A 31 -33.20 -20.62 9.89
CA GLY A 31 -32.43 -20.95 8.69
C GLY A 31 -31.31 -19.93 8.38
N PRO A 32 -31.12 -19.54 7.11
CA PRO A 32 -30.01 -18.66 6.71
C PRO A 32 -30.10 -17.25 7.30
N LEU A 33 -31.31 -16.75 7.60
CA LEU A 33 -31.49 -15.42 8.18
C LEU A 33 -30.95 -15.32 9.61
N GLU A 34 -30.88 -16.44 10.33
CA GLU A 34 -30.28 -16.49 11.66
C GLU A 34 -28.76 -16.33 11.59
N ALA A 35 -28.13 -16.93 10.58
CA ALA A 35 -26.71 -16.74 10.34
C ALA A 35 -26.39 -15.28 10.00
N GLU A 36 -27.19 -14.64 9.14
CA GLU A 36 -27.02 -13.22 8.79
C GLU A 36 -27.26 -12.30 9.99
N ARG A 37 -28.25 -12.61 10.84
CA ARG A 37 -28.48 -11.90 12.10
C ARG A 37 -27.27 -11.98 13.03
N LEU A 38 -26.68 -13.16 13.20
CA LEU A 38 -25.47 -13.34 14.03
C LEU A 38 -24.28 -12.54 13.49
N ALA A 39 -24.09 -12.52 12.16
CA ALA A 39 -23.06 -11.71 11.52
C ALA A 39 -23.25 -10.21 11.81
N LEU A 40 -24.49 -9.72 11.72
CA LEU A 40 -24.83 -8.32 12.04
C LEU A 40 -24.68 -7.99 13.53
N LEU A 41 -25.06 -8.91 14.43
CA LEU A 41 -24.80 -8.75 15.87
C LEU A 41 -23.30 -8.65 16.16
N GLY A 42 -22.51 -9.50 15.50
CA GLY A 42 -21.05 -9.42 15.59
C GLY A 42 -20.53 -8.07 15.10
N PHE A 43 -21.06 -7.54 14.00
CA PHE A 43 -20.67 -6.23 13.50
C PHE A 43 -21.03 -5.08 14.46
N VAL A 44 -22.17 -5.17 15.15
CA VAL A 44 -22.52 -4.23 16.22
C VAL A 44 -21.51 -4.29 17.38
N GLU A 45 -21.08 -5.48 17.78
CA GLU A 45 -20.02 -5.65 18.79
C GLU A 45 -18.69 -5.07 18.31
N ALA A 46 -18.33 -5.23 17.03
CA ALA A 46 -17.14 -4.61 16.45
C ALA A 46 -17.18 -3.08 16.57
N ARG A 47 -18.34 -2.46 16.29
CA ARG A 47 -18.54 -1.00 16.42
C ARG A 47 -18.45 -0.51 17.87
N ARG A 48 -18.62 -1.40 18.85
CA ARG A 48 -18.38 -1.15 20.28
C ARG A 48 -16.92 -1.41 20.71
N GLY A 49 -16.06 -1.81 19.78
CA GLY A 49 -14.66 -2.16 20.04
C GLY A 49 -14.44 -3.63 20.45
N ASN A 50 -15.49 -4.45 20.49
CA ASN A 50 -15.40 -5.85 20.90
C ASN A 50 -15.12 -6.77 19.70
N LEU A 51 -13.88 -6.70 19.19
CA LEU A 51 -13.44 -7.48 18.03
C LEU A 51 -13.41 -8.99 18.29
N GLN A 52 -13.22 -9.41 19.54
CA GLN A 52 -13.26 -10.83 19.93
C GLN A 52 -14.67 -11.40 19.77
N ALA A 53 -15.69 -10.69 20.28
CA ALA A 53 -17.08 -11.10 20.08
C ALA A 53 -17.49 -11.04 18.61
N TYR A 54 -17.02 -10.03 17.86
CA TYR A 54 -17.25 -9.99 16.42
C TYR A 54 -16.73 -11.25 15.72
N ARG A 55 -15.48 -11.63 15.99
CA ARG A 55 -14.88 -12.83 15.41
C ARG A 55 -15.63 -14.11 15.79
N ALA A 56 -16.03 -14.25 17.05
CA ALA A 56 -16.78 -15.42 17.50
C ALA A 56 -18.14 -15.53 16.79
N LEU A 57 -18.89 -14.43 16.73
CA LEU A 57 -20.22 -14.38 16.10
C LEU A 57 -20.14 -14.54 14.57
N ALA A 58 -19.13 -13.97 13.92
CA ALA A 58 -18.91 -14.13 12.48
C ALA A 58 -18.54 -15.58 12.12
N LEU A 59 -17.75 -16.26 12.97
CA LEU A 59 -17.43 -17.67 12.81
C LEU A 59 -18.68 -18.55 12.99
N GLU A 60 -19.45 -18.31 14.04
CA GLU A 60 -20.71 -19.03 14.27
C GLU A 60 -21.70 -18.83 13.11
N ALA A 61 -21.85 -17.60 12.64
CA ALA A 61 -22.68 -17.26 11.49
C ALA A 61 -22.29 -18.09 10.25
N ALA A 62 -21.01 -18.07 9.89
CA ALA A 62 -20.52 -18.81 8.72
C ALA A 62 -20.61 -20.34 8.89
N GLN A 63 -20.50 -20.87 10.11
CA GLN A 63 -20.71 -22.28 10.41
C GLN A 63 -22.19 -22.69 10.24
N ARG A 64 -23.13 -21.81 10.59
CA ARG A 64 -24.57 -22.07 10.42
C ARG A 64 -24.99 -22.01 8.96
N ALA A 65 -24.53 -21.02 8.22
CA ALA A 65 -24.76 -20.93 6.78
C ALA A 65 -23.65 -20.13 6.10
N GLN A 66 -23.06 -20.68 5.03
CA GLN A 66 -22.02 -20.01 4.24
C GLN A 66 -22.60 -19.19 3.08
N THR A 67 -23.40 -18.18 3.43
CA THR A 67 -23.91 -17.18 2.46
C THR A 67 -22.81 -16.17 2.10
N PRO A 68 -22.88 -15.46 0.95
CA PRO A 68 -21.95 -14.37 0.66
C PRO A 68 -21.86 -13.32 1.77
N PHE A 69 -22.98 -13.04 2.45
CA PHE A 69 -23.06 -12.07 3.52
C PHE A 69 -22.33 -12.52 4.81
N THR A 70 -22.50 -13.78 5.21
CA THR A 70 -21.82 -14.35 6.38
C THR A 70 -20.33 -14.53 6.13
N LEU A 71 -19.94 -14.95 4.92
CA LEU A 71 -18.55 -15.03 4.49
C LEU A 71 -17.88 -13.66 4.40
N TYR A 72 -18.61 -12.61 3.98
CA TYR A 72 -18.14 -11.22 4.03
C TYR A 72 -17.76 -10.82 5.45
N HIS A 73 -18.65 -11.02 6.42
CA HIS A 73 -18.39 -10.68 7.81
C HIS A 73 -17.29 -11.55 8.45
N LEU A 74 -17.24 -12.85 8.12
CA LEU A 74 -16.13 -13.72 8.51
C LEU A 74 -14.80 -13.17 7.98
N GLY A 75 -14.78 -12.78 6.70
CA GLY A 75 -13.63 -12.19 6.03
C GLY A 75 -13.10 -10.95 6.72
N LEU A 76 -13.98 -10.04 7.14
CA LEU A 76 -13.62 -8.84 7.88
C LEU A 76 -13.12 -9.11 9.31
N ALA A 77 -13.59 -10.19 9.95
CA ALA A 77 -13.25 -10.50 11.34
C ALA A 77 -11.95 -11.30 11.50
N LEU A 78 -11.52 -11.99 10.45
CA LEU A 78 -10.30 -12.79 10.43
C LEU A 78 -9.05 -11.93 10.12
N PRO A 79 -7.84 -12.43 10.46
CA PRO A 79 -6.60 -11.81 9.99
C PRO A 79 -6.55 -11.76 8.45
N PRO A 80 -5.90 -10.77 7.81
CA PRO A 80 -6.04 -10.47 6.38
C PRO A 80 -5.83 -11.66 5.45
N LYS A 81 -4.86 -12.53 5.74
CA LYS A 81 -4.59 -13.73 4.94
C LYS A 81 -5.78 -14.70 4.91
N ALA A 82 -6.34 -15.01 6.07
CA ALA A 82 -7.51 -15.90 6.17
C ALA A 82 -8.80 -15.18 5.76
N GLY A 83 -8.88 -13.88 6.05
CA GLY A 83 -10.01 -13.03 5.67
C GLY A 83 -10.17 -12.90 4.16
N ALA A 84 -9.06 -12.70 3.43
CA ALA A 84 -9.05 -12.63 1.97
C ALA A 84 -9.64 -13.89 1.33
N LEU A 85 -9.31 -15.08 1.83
CA LEU A 85 -9.88 -16.34 1.32
C LEU A 85 -11.40 -16.41 1.51
N ALA A 86 -11.91 -15.99 2.68
CA ALA A 86 -13.35 -15.95 2.92
C ALA A 86 -14.05 -14.91 2.03
N LEU A 87 -13.41 -13.77 1.78
CA LEU A 87 -13.93 -12.72 0.91
C LEU A 87 -13.91 -13.12 -0.58
N GLU A 88 -12.89 -13.85 -1.02
CA GLU A 88 -12.80 -14.42 -2.38
C GLU A 88 -13.96 -15.40 -2.61
N GLU A 89 -14.20 -16.30 -1.65
CA GLU A 89 -15.33 -17.23 -1.72
C GLU A 89 -16.68 -16.50 -1.67
N ALA A 90 -16.79 -15.47 -0.83
CA ALA A 90 -17.99 -14.63 -0.76
C ALA A 90 -18.28 -13.98 -2.12
N LEU A 91 -17.25 -13.42 -2.77
CA LEU A 91 -17.35 -12.81 -4.09
C LEU A 91 -17.70 -13.84 -5.17
N HIS A 92 -17.06 -15.02 -5.16
CA HIS A 92 -17.32 -16.09 -6.12
C HIS A 92 -18.78 -16.57 -6.07
N ARG A 93 -19.36 -16.66 -4.87
CA ARG A 93 -20.76 -17.05 -4.66
C ARG A 93 -21.77 -15.91 -4.81
N PHE A 94 -21.30 -14.67 -4.91
CA PHE A 94 -22.19 -13.52 -4.85
C PHE A 94 -23.04 -13.42 -6.12
N GLN A 95 -24.35 -13.44 -5.94
CA GLN A 95 -25.34 -13.12 -6.96
C GLN A 95 -26.24 -12.02 -6.40
N GLY A 96 -25.94 -10.77 -6.75
CA GLY A 96 -26.62 -9.62 -6.21
C GLY A 96 -26.43 -8.36 -7.04
N ASP A 97 -26.60 -7.20 -6.40
CA ASP A 97 -26.51 -5.90 -7.06
C ASP A 97 -25.07 -5.38 -7.15
N ALA A 98 -24.86 -4.35 -7.98
CA ALA A 98 -23.56 -3.73 -8.16
C ALA A 98 -22.99 -3.17 -6.86
N LYS A 99 -23.84 -2.66 -5.96
CA LYS A 99 -23.44 -2.11 -4.65
C LYS A 99 -22.89 -3.21 -3.73
N GLY A 100 -23.55 -4.37 -3.66
CA GLY A 100 -23.06 -5.50 -2.87
C GLY A 100 -21.75 -6.07 -3.40
N GLU A 101 -21.60 -6.16 -4.72
CA GLU A 101 -20.34 -6.61 -5.34
C GLU A 101 -19.21 -5.60 -5.13
N ALA A 102 -19.50 -4.29 -5.20
CA ALA A 102 -18.55 -3.24 -4.87
C ALA A 102 -18.04 -3.35 -3.42
N ARG A 103 -18.93 -3.66 -2.48
CA ARG A 103 -18.59 -3.85 -1.05
C ARG A 103 -17.61 -5.02 -0.86
N LEU A 104 -17.82 -6.13 -1.55
CA LEU A 104 -16.93 -7.29 -1.51
C LEU A 104 -15.55 -6.97 -2.11
N HIS A 105 -15.52 -6.31 -3.26
CA HIS A 105 -14.27 -5.84 -3.86
C HIS A 105 -13.52 -4.86 -2.96
N LEU A 106 -14.20 -3.90 -2.32
CA LEU A 106 -13.55 -2.99 -1.38
C LEU A 106 -12.93 -3.76 -0.19
N ALA A 107 -13.67 -4.71 0.39
CA ALA A 107 -13.17 -5.51 1.50
C ALA A 107 -11.92 -6.34 1.10
N LEU A 108 -11.94 -6.93 -0.10
CA LEU A 108 -10.76 -7.61 -0.66
C LEU A 108 -9.60 -6.65 -0.86
N ALA A 109 -9.84 -5.47 -1.42
CA ALA A 109 -8.81 -4.47 -1.62
C ALA A 109 -8.12 -4.09 -0.30
N VAL A 110 -8.90 -3.86 0.77
CA VAL A 110 -8.37 -3.55 2.11
C VAL A 110 -7.58 -4.73 2.70
N ALA A 111 -8.07 -5.97 2.56
CA ALA A 111 -7.35 -7.14 3.05
C ALA A 111 -6.01 -7.35 2.30
N LEU A 112 -6.02 -7.19 0.98
CA LEU A 112 -4.84 -7.32 0.13
C LEU A 112 -3.84 -6.18 0.36
N GLU A 113 -4.30 -4.94 0.60
CA GLU A 113 -3.46 -3.81 0.99
C GLU A 113 -2.64 -4.15 2.25
N ARG A 114 -3.31 -4.72 3.27
CA ARG A 114 -2.67 -5.14 4.53
C ARG A 114 -1.62 -6.23 4.32
N LEU A 115 -1.77 -7.05 3.29
CA LEU A 115 -0.79 -8.06 2.89
C LEU A 115 0.31 -7.50 1.96
N GLY A 116 0.23 -6.23 1.56
CA GLY A 116 1.16 -5.61 0.62
C GLY A 116 1.03 -6.12 -0.81
N ARG A 117 -0.15 -6.63 -1.19
CA ARG A 117 -0.41 -7.26 -2.48
C ARG A 117 -0.94 -6.25 -3.52
N PRO A 118 -0.31 -6.11 -4.71
CA PRO A 118 -0.71 -5.11 -5.71
C PRO A 118 -2.11 -5.35 -6.30
N GLU A 119 -2.64 -6.57 -6.24
CA GLU A 119 -4.00 -6.93 -6.66
C GLU A 119 -5.07 -6.11 -5.93
N ALA A 120 -4.73 -5.55 -4.75
CA ALA A 120 -5.58 -4.62 -4.02
C ALA A 120 -6.09 -3.46 -4.91
N LEU A 121 -5.23 -2.90 -5.77
CA LEU A 121 -5.57 -1.79 -6.64
C LEU A 121 -6.68 -2.16 -7.64
N ALA A 122 -6.58 -3.34 -8.26
CA ALA A 122 -7.57 -3.81 -9.22
C ALA A 122 -8.94 -4.00 -8.56
N HIS A 123 -8.96 -4.58 -7.36
CA HIS A 123 -10.20 -4.71 -6.60
C HIS A 123 -10.80 -3.35 -6.20
N ALA A 124 -9.98 -2.39 -5.77
CA ALA A 124 -10.48 -1.05 -5.46
C ALA A 124 -11.02 -0.32 -6.71
N ALA A 125 -10.41 -0.53 -7.87
CA ALA A 125 -10.89 0.02 -9.15
C ALA A 125 -12.26 -0.56 -9.53
N LEU A 126 -12.44 -1.89 -9.38
CA LEU A 126 -13.72 -2.55 -9.60
C LEU A 126 -14.80 -2.08 -8.61
N ALA A 127 -14.45 -1.90 -7.33
CA ALA A 127 -15.36 -1.35 -6.33
C ALA A 127 -15.84 0.06 -6.71
N ARG A 128 -14.91 0.95 -7.10
CA ARG A 128 -15.22 2.31 -7.56
C ARG A 128 -16.08 2.31 -8.82
N LEU A 129 -15.81 1.43 -9.78
CA LEU A 129 -16.56 1.35 -11.04
C LEU A 129 -18.01 0.94 -10.80
N LYS A 130 -18.24 -0.01 -9.89
CA LYS A 130 -19.56 -0.54 -9.57
C LYS A 130 -20.38 0.37 -8.67
N ASP A 131 -19.72 1.02 -7.71
CA ASP A 131 -20.33 2.01 -6.81
C ASP A 131 -19.32 3.13 -6.52
N PRO A 132 -19.41 4.31 -7.18
CA PRO A 132 -18.46 5.41 -7.00
C PRO A 132 -18.73 6.20 -5.71
N SER A 133 -18.96 5.51 -4.59
CA SER A 133 -19.12 6.12 -3.28
C SER A 133 -17.84 6.82 -2.81
N PRO A 134 -17.92 7.81 -1.90
CA PRO A 134 -16.74 8.49 -1.37
C PRO A 134 -15.67 7.54 -0.82
N TRP A 135 -16.09 6.45 -0.16
CA TRP A 135 -15.20 5.43 0.37
C TRP A 135 -14.46 4.68 -0.74
N ASN A 136 -15.17 4.21 -1.75
CA ASN A 136 -14.57 3.47 -2.86
C ASN A 136 -13.61 4.34 -3.68
N VAL A 137 -13.97 5.61 -3.91
CA VAL A 137 -13.10 6.59 -4.58
C VAL A 137 -11.81 6.80 -3.77
N LEU A 138 -11.93 7.10 -2.48
CA LEU A 138 -10.76 7.41 -1.66
C LEU A 138 -9.85 6.21 -1.40
N HIS A 139 -10.40 5.01 -1.22
CA HIS A 139 -9.58 3.79 -1.12
C HIS A 139 -8.85 3.46 -2.42
N HIS A 140 -9.50 3.65 -3.57
CA HIS A 140 -8.84 3.54 -4.86
C HIS A 140 -7.69 4.54 -5.00
N LEU A 141 -7.93 5.83 -4.70
CA LEU A 141 -6.90 6.86 -4.75
C LEU A 141 -5.72 6.55 -3.80
N ARG A 142 -6.00 6.02 -2.61
CA ARG A 142 -4.96 5.56 -1.68
C ARG A 142 -4.14 4.40 -2.26
N LEU A 143 -4.75 3.47 -2.97
CA LEU A 143 -4.03 2.35 -3.59
C LEU A 143 -3.25 2.76 -4.84
N GLU A 144 -3.71 3.79 -5.56
CA GLU A 144 -2.93 4.45 -6.63
C GLU A 144 -1.62 5.05 -6.11
N LEU A 145 -1.62 5.52 -4.86
CA LEU A 145 -0.41 5.97 -4.17
C LEU A 145 0.53 4.80 -3.83
N LEU A 146 0.06 3.57 -3.69
CA LEU A 146 0.93 2.45 -3.28
C LEU A 146 1.43 1.65 -4.49
N PHE A 147 0.52 1.26 -5.37
CA PHE A 147 0.77 0.29 -6.44
C PHE A 147 0.47 0.83 -7.85
N GLY A 148 -0.14 2.00 -7.94
CA GLY A 148 -0.64 2.54 -9.20
C GLY A 148 0.29 3.53 -9.89
N THR A 149 -0.23 4.09 -10.98
CA THR A 149 0.49 5.03 -11.86
C THR A 149 -0.19 6.37 -11.96
N LYS A 150 -1.32 6.59 -11.27
CA LYS A 150 -2.02 7.87 -11.32
C LYS A 150 -1.11 9.02 -10.90
N PRO A 151 -1.07 10.13 -11.67
CA PRO A 151 -0.28 11.30 -11.30
C PRO A 151 -0.71 11.88 -9.95
N LEU A 152 0.28 12.22 -9.10
CA LEU A 152 0.03 12.78 -7.77
C LEU A 152 -0.84 14.06 -7.79
N PRO A 153 -0.73 14.98 -8.78
CA PRO A 153 -1.64 16.12 -8.88
C PRO A 153 -3.11 15.73 -9.06
N GLU A 154 -3.40 14.70 -9.86
CA GLU A 154 -4.78 14.21 -10.07
C GLU A 154 -5.33 13.55 -8.81
N VAL A 155 -4.49 12.84 -8.05
CA VAL A 155 -4.90 12.28 -6.76
C VAL A 155 -5.33 13.39 -5.79
N LEU A 156 -4.62 14.52 -5.77
CA LEU A 156 -4.99 15.68 -4.96
C LEU A 156 -6.33 16.28 -5.41
N GLU A 157 -6.47 16.52 -6.72
CA GLU A 157 -7.68 17.10 -7.32
C GLU A 157 -8.92 16.25 -7.03
N GLU A 158 -8.81 14.92 -7.13
CA GLU A 158 -9.94 14.02 -6.87
C GLU A 158 -10.24 13.84 -5.37
N ALA A 159 -9.24 13.91 -4.49
CA ALA A 159 -9.43 13.71 -3.05
C ALA A 159 -9.85 14.97 -2.29
N GLU A 160 -9.45 16.16 -2.74
CA GLU A 160 -9.71 17.45 -2.07
C GLU A 160 -11.20 17.75 -1.82
N PRO A 161 -12.14 17.49 -2.76
CA PRO A 161 -13.56 17.72 -2.55
C PRO A 161 -14.19 16.96 -1.37
N PHE A 162 -13.52 15.91 -0.87
CA PHE A 162 -13.99 15.12 0.27
C PHE A 162 -13.57 15.67 1.64
N LEU A 163 -12.71 16.69 1.70
CA LEU A 163 -12.31 17.33 2.96
C LEU A 163 -13.48 17.96 3.76
N PRO A 164 -14.45 18.66 3.14
CA PRO A 164 -15.60 19.20 3.85
C PRO A 164 -16.78 18.21 3.98
N HIS A 165 -16.57 16.91 3.73
CA HIS A 165 -17.66 15.93 3.72
C HIS A 165 -18.37 15.84 5.09
N PRO A 166 -19.71 15.63 5.12
CA PRO A 166 -20.47 15.59 6.38
C PRO A 166 -20.04 14.44 7.30
N PHE A 167 -19.60 13.31 6.74
CA PHE A 167 -19.16 12.15 7.51
C PHE A 167 -17.68 12.26 7.91
N PRO A 168 -17.34 12.29 9.21
CA PRO A 168 -15.95 12.44 9.67
C PRO A 168 -14.99 11.38 9.12
N GLY A 169 -15.44 10.12 8.99
CA GLY A 169 -14.61 9.04 8.46
C GLY A 169 -14.15 9.29 7.01
N VAL A 170 -15.02 9.86 6.17
CA VAL A 170 -14.66 10.23 4.79
C VAL A 170 -13.63 11.36 4.80
N ARG A 171 -13.81 12.38 5.66
CA ARG A 171 -12.83 13.45 5.82
C ARG A 171 -11.47 12.92 6.29
N MET A 172 -11.47 11.98 7.24
CA MET A 172 -10.26 11.34 7.72
C MET A 172 -9.55 10.60 6.59
N LEU A 173 -10.25 9.78 5.81
CA LEU A 173 -9.63 9.04 4.70
C LEU A 173 -9.11 9.97 3.60
N ALA A 174 -9.87 11.02 3.26
CA ALA A 174 -9.45 12.05 2.31
C ALA A 174 -8.20 12.78 2.78
N GLY A 175 -8.21 13.27 4.02
CA GLY A 175 -7.08 13.97 4.60
C GLY A 175 -5.82 13.10 4.73
N HIS A 176 -5.96 11.81 5.09
CA HIS A 176 -4.84 10.86 5.07
C HIS A 176 -4.28 10.66 3.66
N THR A 177 -5.15 10.51 2.66
CA THR A 177 -4.75 10.32 1.25
C THR A 177 -4.00 11.55 0.73
N LEU A 178 -4.50 12.76 1.01
CA LEU A 178 -3.86 14.01 0.65
C LEU A 178 -2.53 14.21 1.38
N ALA A 179 -2.48 13.90 2.68
CA ALA A 179 -1.25 14.00 3.47
C ALA A 179 -0.17 13.05 2.95
N LEU A 180 -0.51 11.79 2.66
CA LEU A 180 0.41 10.82 2.06
C LEU A 180 0.90 11.29 0.68
N THR A 181 0.00 11.81 -0.15
CA THR A 181 0.35 12.38 -1.47
C THR A 181 1.36 13.53 -1.33
N HIS A 182 1.18 14.40 -0.32
CA HIS A 182 2.14 15.47 -0.05
C HIS A 182 3.50 14.97 0.46
N LEU A 183 3.55 13.89 1.23
CA LEU A 183 4.81 13.26 1.62
C LEU A 183 5.57 12.74 0.40
N PHE A 184 4.88 12.05 -0.52
CA PHE A 184 5.49 11.58 -1.78
C PHE A 184 6.04 12.71 -2.65
N ARG A 185 5.37 13.87 -2.64
CA ARG A 185 5.83 15.08 -3.34
C ARG A 185 6.95 15.83 -2.61
N GLY A 186 7.51 15.29 -1.52
CA GLY A 186 8.52 15.97 -0.71
C GLY A 186 8.01 17.27 -0.06
N SER A 187 6.71 17.34 0.25
CA SER A 187 6.04 18.51 0.81
C SER A 187 5.54 18.27 2.26
N PRO A 188 6.42 17.93 3.22
CA PRO A 188 6.03 17.52 4.57
C PRO A 188 5.28 18.60 5.35
N ARG A 189 5.55 19.88 5.09
CA ARG A 189 4.79 20.99 5.70
C ARG A 189 3.30 20.97 5.34
N ARG A 190 2.96 20.60 4.10
CA ARG A 190 1.56 20.48 3.66
C ARG A 190 0.90 19.25 4.31
N ALA A 191 1.60 18.12 4.34
CA ALA A 191 1.15 16.92 5.03
C ALA A 191 0.87 17.20 6.52
N LYS A 192 1.79 17.89 7.21
CA LYS A 192 1.62 18.31 8.60
C LYS A 192 0.36 19.15 8.82
N ASN A 193 0.17 20.19 8.01
CA ASN A 193 -0.97 21.09 8.16
C ASN A 193 -2.31 20.36 7.96
N LEU A 194 -2.37 19.44 6.99
CA LEU A 194 -3.55 18.59 6.79
C LEU A 194 -3.81 17.71 8.01
N LEU A 195 -2.80 16.98 8.49
CA LEU A 195 -2.95 16.09 9.63
C LEU A 195 -3.34 16.84 10.91
N ARG A 196 -2.79 18.03 11.16
CA ARG A 196 -3.22 18.91 12.25
C ARG A 196 -4.71 19.23 12.19
N GLY A 197 -5.21 19.52 10.99
CA GLY A 197 -6.64 19.79 10.77
C GLY A 197 -7.54 18.58 11.04
N LEU A 198 -6.99 17.36 11.00
CA LEU A 198 -7.72 16.12 11.28
C LEU A 198 -7.71 15.73 12.76
N LEU A 199 -6.79 16.26 13.58
CA LEU A 199 -6.69 15.90 15.01
C LEU A 199 -8.03 16.04 15.77
N PRO A 200 -8.84 17.09 15.58
CA PRO A 200 -10.13 17.22 16.28
C PRO A 200 -11.17 16.16 15.88
N LEU A 201 -10.95 15.41 14.79
CA LEU A 201 -11.83 14.37 14.29
C LEU A 201 -11.42 12.97 14.77
N LEU A 202 -10.30 12.85 15.50
CA LEU A 202 -9.78 11.57 15.95
C LEU A 202 -10.64 10.99 17.08
N GLU A 203 -11.29 9.88 16.77
CA GLU A 203 -11.92 9.01 17.75
C GLU A 203 -10.96 7.89 18.16
N PRO A 204 -11.07 7.33 19.39
CA PRO A 204 -10.20 6.26 19.85
C PRO A 204 -10.02 5.08 18.88
N PRO A 205 -11.05 4.58 18.17
CA PRO A 205 -10.91 3.50 17.20
C PRO A 205 -10.08 3.87 15.95
N SER A 206 -9.97 5.15 15.63
CA SER A 206 -9.24 5.65 14.46
C SER A 206 -7.78 6.00 14.75
N LEU A 207 -7.38 6.02 16.03
CA LEU A 207 -6.04 6.41 16.44
C LEU A 207 -4.95 5.59 15.74
N ALA A 208 -5.09 4.26 15.72
CA ALA A 208 -4.06 3.37 15.17
C ALA A 208 -3.68 3.75 13.73
N ASN A 209 -4.68 3.96 12.85
CA ASN A 209 -4.47 4.29 11.44
C ASN A 209 -3.80 5.66 11.23
N PHE A 210 -3.88 6.55 12.23
CA PHE A 210 -3.30 7.88 12.19
C PHE A 210 -1.84 7.91 12.69
N LEU A 211 -1.46 6.98 13.59
CA LEU A 211 -0.20 7.04 14.33
C LEU A 211 1.04 7.09 13.44
N VAL A 212 1.14 6.21 12.45
CA VAL A 212 2.34 6.13 11.60
C VAL A 212 2.49 7.38 10.75
N LEU A 213 1.41 7.83 10.10
CA LEU A 213 1.46 9.03 9.26
C LEU A 213 1.69 10.29 10.11
N GLY A 214 1.11 10.32 11.31
CA GLY A 214 1.40 11.33 12.33
C GLY A 214 2.87 11.38 12.71
N ALA A 215 3.48 10.23 13.02
CA ALA A 215 4.91 10.14 13.36
C ALA A 215 5.83 10.58 12.22
N LEU A 216 5.42 10.39 10.96
CA LEU A 216 6.20 10.80 9.78
C LEU A 216 6.12 12.30 9.47
N ALA A 217 5.10 13.02 9.95
CA ALA A 217 4.78 14.35 9.46
C ALA A 217 4.56 15.42 10.54
N LEU A 218 4.08 15.05 11.73
CA LEU A 218 3.81 15.99 12.83
C LEU A 218 5.07 16.34 13.61
N ASP A 219 5.02 17.44 14.36
CA ASP A 219 6.15 17.83 15.20
C ASP A 219 6.24 16.91 16.45
N PRO A 220 7.44 16.64 17.00
CA PRO A 220 7.61 15.67 18.09
C PRO A 220 6.69 15.87 19.32
N PRO A 221 6.37 17.10 19.78
CA PRO A 221 5.41 17.29 20.86
C PRO A 221 4.01 16.75 20.55
N GLU A 222 3.54 16.89 19.31
CA GLU A 222 2.23 16.40 18.89
C GLU A 222 2.20 14.89 18.79
N VAL A 223 3.28 14.29 18.26
CA VAL A 223 3.44 12.84 18.21
C VAL A 223 3.42 12.23 19.62
N ARG A 224 4.07 12.88 20.61
CA ARG A 224 4.02 12.43 22.01
C ARG A 224 2.59 12.40 22.57
N LEU A 225 1.81 13.46 22.35
CA LEU A 225 0.41 13.51 22.79
C LEU A 225 -0.44 12.43 22.12
N LEU A 226 -0.22 12.18 20.82
CA LEU A 226 -0.89 11.09 20.10
C LEU A 226 -0.54 9.73 20.67
N LEU A 227 0.74 9.49 21.00
CA LEU A 227 1.20 8.24 21.61
C LEU A 227 0.63 8.06 23.02
N GLU A 228 0.52 9.12 23.82
CA GLU A 228 -0.12 9.08 25.15
C GLU A 228 -1.58 8.65 25.05
N GLY A 229 -2.35 9.26 24.14
CA GLY A 229 -3.73 8.86 23.86
C GLY A 229 -3.82 7.42 23.37
N ALA A 230 -3.00 7.04 22.39
CA ALA A 230 -2.98 5.68 21.85
C ALA A 230 -2.65 4.63 22.92
N LYS A 231 -1.70 4.91 23.82
CA LYS A 231 -1.33 4.01 24.93
C LYS A 231 -2.50 3.76 25.90
N ALA A 232 -3.38 4.75 26.06
CA ALA A 232 -4.54 4.64 26.95
C ALA A 232 -5.71 3.86 26.33
N PHE A 233 -5.91 3.99 25.01
CA PHE A 233 -7.13 3.49 24.36
C PHE A 233 -6.94 2.33 23.39
N LEU A 234 -5.72 2.07 22.88
CA LEU A 234 -5.49 0.96 21.97
C LEU A 234 -5.31 -0.37 22.72
N PRO A 235 -5.84 -1.48 22.16
CA PRO A 235 -5.52 -2.81 22.68
C PRO A 235 -4.01 -3.07 22.56
N ARG A 236 -3.42 -3.74 23.54
CA ARG A 236 -1.97 -4.02 23.61
C ARG A 236 -1.57 -5.28 22.84
N GLU A 237 -2.24 -5.54 21.73
CA GLU A 237 -2.05 -6.72 20.91
C GLU A 237 -2.42 -6.44 19.46
N GLY A 238 -1.97 -7.31 18.57
CA GLY A 238 -2.27 -7.26 17.14
C GLY A 238 -1.78 -5.99 16.44
N TRP A 239 -2.36 -5.72 15.28
CA TRP A 239 -1.94 -4.63 14.41
C TRP A 239 -2.12 -3.21 14.99
N PRO A 240 -3.15 -2.88 15.81
CA PRO A 240 -3.25 -1.53 16.37
C PRO A 240 -2.06 -1.21 17.27
N TRP A 241 -1.63 -2.19 18.08
CA TRP A 241 -0.43 -2.05 18.91
C TRP A 241 0.84 -2.02 18.08
N GLY A 242 0.90 -2.79 16.99
CA GLY A 242 1.98 -2.70 16.00
C GLY A 242 2.18 -1.28 15.46
N PHE A 243 1.10 -0.57 15.10
CA PHE A 243 1.18 0.83 14.66
C PHE A 243 1.64 1.78 15.77
N TYR A 244 1.23 1.54 17.02
CA TYR A 244 1.74 2.27 18.17
C TYR A 244 3.25 2.10 18.35
N LEU A 245 3.73 0.85 18.35
CA LEU A 245 5.15 0.54 18.49
C LEU A 245 5.96 1.12 17.33
N LEU A 246 5.44 1.05 16.10
CA LEU A 246 6.10 1.63 14.93
C LEU A 246 6.22 3.16 15.06
N ALA A 247 5.12 3.85 15.37
CA ALA A 247 5.13 5.29 15.54
C ALA A 247 6.09 5.75 16.66
N ARG A 248 6.15 4.99 17.76
CA ARG A 248 7.09 5.22 18.84
C ARG A 248 8.54 4.98 18.43
N GLY A 249 8.82 3.87 17.77
CA GLY A 249 10.15 3.53 17.25
C GLY A 249 10.65 4.57 16.24
N LEU A 250 9.77 5.08 15.37
CA LEU A 250 10.08 6.17 14.44
C LEU A 250 10.46 7.48 15.14
N GLN A 251 9.83 7.77 16.28
CA GLN A 251 10.08 8.99 17.05
C GLN A 251 11.36 8.90 17.90
N GLU A 252 11.57 7.76 18.54
CA GLU A 252 12.66 7.55 19.51
C GLU A 252 13.95 7.02 18.84
N GLY A 253 13.84 6.44 17.64
CA GLY A 253 14.94 5.71 17.00
C GLY A 253 15.26 4.39 17.73
N ASP A 254 14.29 3.83 18.45
CA ASP A 254 14.49 2.66 19.29
C ASP A 254 14.30 1.34 18.55
N GLU A 255 15.37 0.54 18.50
CA GLU A 255 15.41 -0.77 17.85
C GLU A 255 14.36 -1.73 18.42
N ALA A 256 14.18 -1.78 19.75
CA ALA A 256 13.30 -2.75 20.38
C ALA A 256 11.83 -2.51 20.00
N HIS A 257 11.39 -1.26 19.97
CA HIS A 257 10.06 -0.90 19.48
C HIS A 257 9.88 -1.22 17.99
N LEU A 258 10.90 -0.97 17.15
CA LEU A 258 10.84 -1.27 15.72
C LEU A 258 10.80 -2.78 15.43
N LEU A 259 11.58 -3.60 16.15
CA LEU A 259 11.54 -5.06 16.04
C LEU A 259 10.17 -5.61 16.47
N ALA A 260 9.65 -5.14 17.60
CA ALA A 260 8.33 -5.55 18.08
C ALA A 260 7.21 -5.13 17.12
N ALA A 261 7.31 -3.93 16.53
CA ALA A 261 6.39 -3.46 15.50
C ALA A 261 6.44 -4.33 14.24
N HIS A 262 7.65 -4.65 13.73
CA HIS A 262 7.82 -5.53 12.58
C HIS A 262 7.16 -6.90 12.83
N GLY A 263 7.41 -7.52 14.00
CA GLY A 263 6.82 -8.82 14.35
C GLY A 263 5.29 -8.81 14.36
N LEU A 264 4.66 -7.78 14.90
CA LEU A 264 3.19 -7.67 14.94
C LEU A 264 2.56 -7.31 13.59
N LEU A 265 3.27 -6.58 12.73
CA LEU A 265 2.73 -6.06 11.47
C LEU A 265 3.04 -6.94 10.26
N ARG A 266 4.00 -7.87 10.36
CA ARG A 266 4.47 -8.67 9.23
C ARG A 266 3.36 -9.36 8.44
N GLU A 267 2.37 -9.91 9.14
CA GLU A 267 1.24 -10.65 8.53
C GLU A 267 -0.01 -9.77 8.29
N ASP A 268 -0.08 -8.63 8.98
CA ASP A 268 -1.33 -7.88 9.17
C ASP A 268 -1.24 -6.41 8.68
N GLY A 269 -0.06 -5.96 8.28
CA GLY A 269 0.27 -4.60 7.90
C GLY A 269 1.62 -4.54 7.21
N ALA A 270 1.80 -5.37 6.18
CA ALA A 270 3.08 -5.69 5.58
C ALA A 270 3.87 -4.47 5.08
N LEU A 271 3.19 -3.45 4.55
CA LEU A 271 3.83 -2.20 4.11
C LEU A 271 4.40 -1.37 5.29
N TYR A 272 3.77 -1.46 6.46
CA TYR A 272 4.25 -0.80 7.66
C TYR A 272 5.32 -1.62 8.38
N ALA A 273 5.25 -2.95 8.30
CA ALA A 273 6.36 -3.82 8.68
C ALA A 273 7.60 -3.53 7.83
N LEU A 274 7.42 -3.31 6.52
CA LEU A 274 8.47 -2.91 5.60
C LEU A 274 9.13 -1.57 5.98
N LEU A 275 8.32 -0.59 6.40
CA LEU A 275 8.84 0.67 6.95
C LEU A 275 9.66 0.43 8.22
N SER A 276 9.22 -0.46 9.10
CA SER A 276 9.98 -0.83 10.30
C SER A 276 11.32 -1.48 9.96
N GLU A 277 11.31 -2.44 9.03
CA GLU A 277 12.50 -3.13 8.50
C GLU A 277 13.52 -2.14 7.94
N ALA A 278 13.09 -1.19 7.12
CA ALA A 278 13.98 -0.17 6.57
C ALA A 278 14.62 0.72 7.63
N ARG A 279 13.92 0.99 8.75
CA ARG A 279 14.46 1.77 9.87
C ARG A 279 15.42 0.96 10.71
N LEU A 280 15.17 -0.34 10.89
CA LEU A 280 16.11 -1.26 11.52
C LEU A 280 17.39 -1.40 10.70
N GLU A 281 17.28 -1.54 9.38
CA GLU A 281 18.42 -1.60 8.48
C GLU A 281 19.28 -0.32 8.58
N ALA A 282 18.65 0.85 8.64
CA ALA A 282 19.35 2.13 8.84
C ALA A 282 20.08 2.22 10.19
N LEU A 283 19.66 1.44 11.20
CA LEU A 283 20.34 1.30 12.50
C LEU A 283 21.39 0.18 12.49
N GLY A 284 21.59 -0.53 11.37
CA GLY A 284 22.51 -1.67 11.26
C GLY A 284 21.94 -2.98 11.81
N VAL A 285 20.63 -3.06 12.02
CA VAL A 285 19.94 -4.21 12.59
C VAL A 285 19.32 -5.03 11.47
N GLY A 286 19.84 -6.25 11.29
CA GLY A 286 19.29 -7.21 10.33
C GLY A 286 17.97 -7.80 10.82
N VAL A 287 17.02 -7.99 9.89
CA VAL A 287 15.75 -8.67 10.16
C VAL A 287 15.77 -10.03 9.49
N GLU A 288 15.33 -11.06 10.21
CA GLU A 288 15.16 -12.40 9.63
C GLU A 288 14.02 -12.39 8.60
N ASP A 289 14.27 -13.00 7.44
CA ASP A 289 13.32 -13.09 6.32
C ASP A 289 12.80 -11.70 5.87
N PRO A 290 13.64 -10.83 5.28
CA PRO A 290 13.24 -9.47 4.92
C PRO A 290 12.06 -9.43 3.94
N LEU A 291 11.12 -8.52 4.18
CA LEU A 291 9.95 -8.29 3.34
C LEU A 291 10.28 -7.51 2.06
N ALA A 292 11.35 -6.71 2.08
CA ALA A 292 11.69 -5.81 0.98
C ALA A 292 11.83 -6.49 -0.39
N PRO A 293 12.53 -7.62 -0.55
CA PRO A 293 12.64 -8.30 -1.85
C PRO A 293 11.28 -8.70 -2.43
N ARG A 294 10.31 -9.05 -1.58
CA ARG A 294 8.97 -9.49 -1.99
C ARG A 294 8.03 -8.33 -2.32
N LEU A 295 8.06 -7.27 -1.50
CA LEU A 295 7.06 -6.20 -1.56
C LEU A 295 7.53 -4.98 -2.37
N ALA A 296 8.81 -4.64 -2.31
CA ALA A 296 9.35 -3.44 -2.94
C ALA A 296 9.12 -3.37 -4.46
N PRO A 297 9.25 -4.47 -5.24
CA PRO A 297 9.10 -4.41 -6.69
C PRO A 297 7.71 -3.94 -7.15
N ALA A 298 6.67 -4.29 -6.39
CA ALA A 298 5.28 -3.93 -6.70
C ALA A 298 4.93 -2.47 -6.33
N LEU A 299 5.72 -1.84 -5.46
CA LEU A 299 5.51 -0.46 -5.05
C LEU A 299 5.94 0.52 -6.14
N ARG A 300 5.13 1.57 -6.31
CA ARG A 300 5.52 2.72 -7.13
C ARG A 300 6.75 3.44 -6.53
N PRO A 301 7.53 4.18 -7.33
CA PRO A 301 8.80 4.77 -6.88
C PRO A 301 8.70 5.64 -5.62
N GLU A 302 7.68 6.49 -5.53
CA GLU A 302 7.49 7.40 -4.40
C GLU A 302 7.09 6.67 -3.11
N ALA A 303 6.26 5.62 -3.22
CA ALA A 303 5.90 4.76 -2.10
C ALA A 303 7.12 3.98 -1.60
N ARG A 304 7.93 3.46 -2.54
CA ARG A 304 9.18 2.79 -2.22
C ARG A 304 10.14 3.72 -1.49
N ALA A 305 10.29 4.96 -1.97
CA ALA A 305 11.14 5.96 -1.33
C ALA A 305 10.63 6.36 0.07
N LEU A 306 9.32 6.44 0.29
CA LEU A 306 8.80 6.74 1.63
C LEU A 306 9.02 5.58 2.60
N LEU A 307 8.72 4.34 2.18
CA LEU A 307 8.73 3.16 3.03
C LEU A 307 10.15 2.63 3.29
N LEU A 308 10.99 2.56 2.26
CA LEU A 308 12.36 2.07 2.38
C LEU A 308 13.38 3.17 2.70
N GLY A 309 12.93 4.43 2.75
CA GLY A 309 13.83 5.58 2.66
C GLY A 309 14.22 5.85 1.22
N GLU A 310 14.91 6.97 0.98
CA GLU A 310 15.61 7.16 -0.28
C GLU A 310 16.57 5.98 -0.41
N ALA A 311 16.16 4.98 -1.19
CA ALA A 311 17.08 4.00 -1.70
C ALA A 311 18.20 4.84 -2.27
N GLY A 312 19.39 4.77 -1.65
CA GLY A 312 20.59 5.23 -2.30
C GLY A 312 20.48 4.64 -3.70
N THR A 313 20.36 5.55 -4.69
CA THR A 313 20.25 5.35 -6.15
C THR A 313 19.98 3.92 -6.56
N PRO A 314 18.85 3.57 -7.25
CA PRO A 314 18.49 2.17 -7.55
C PRO A 314 19.75 1.35 -7.76
N LEU A 315 20.05 0.47 -6.78
CA LEU A 315 21.30 -0.27 -6.76
C LEU A 315 21.21 -1.32 -7.85
N LEU A 316 21.49 -0.87 -9.06
CA LEU A 316 22.01 -1.73 -10.09
C LEU A 316 23.28 -2.36 -9.50
N ARG A 317 23.40 -3.67 -9.61
CA ARG A 317 24.53 -4.42 -9.05
C ARG A 317 25.16 -5.16 -10.20
N PHE A 318 26.50 -5.12 -10.28
CA PHE A 318 27.17 -6.04 -11.17
C PHE A 318 26.83 -7.47 -10.76
N LEU A 319 26.67 -8.39 -11.71
CA LEU A 319 26.49 -9.82 -11.41
C LEU A 319 27.66 -10.43 -10.59
N GLY A 320 28.77 -9.69 -10.43
CA GLY A 320 29.88 -10.00 -9.53
C GLY A 320 29.80 -9.38 -8.12
N GLY A 321 28.68 -8.79 -7.72
CA GLY A 321 28.38 -8.36 -6.34
C GLY A 321 28.85 -6.96 -5.93
N GLY A 322 29.44 -6.18 -6.85
CA GLY A 322 29.84 -4.78 -6.57
C GLY A 322 28.70 -3.77 -6.79
N PRO A 323 28.57 -2.73 -5.96
CA PRO A 323 27.60 -1.66 -6.19
C PRO A 323 27.98 -0.86 -7.44
N LEU A 324 27.02 -0.57 -8.33
CA LEU A 324 27.24 0.46 -9.35
C LEU A 324 27.40 1.83 -8.67
N PRO A 325 28.30 2.69 -9.16
CA PRO A 325 28.41 4.05 -8.64
C PRO A 325 27.08 4.78 -8.81
N SER A 326 26.71 5.67 -7.87
CA SER A 326 25.45 6.42 -7.95
C SER A 326 25.33 7.17 -9.29
N LEU A 327 24.42 6.67 -10.13
CA LEU A 327 24.01 7.26 -11.40
C LEU A 327 22.57 7.74 -11.25
N GLY A 328 22.33 9.06 -11.32
CA GLY A 328 20.96 9.58 -11.38
C GLY A 328 20.16 8.94 -12.54
N PRO A 329 18.82 9.08 -12.58
CA PRO A 329 17.95 8.33 -13.50
C PRO A 329 18.42 8.32 -14.96
N ARG A 330 18.83 9.48 -15.50
CA ARG A 330 19.34 9.60 -16.87
C ARG A 330 20.70 8.91 -17.09
N GLY A 331 21.56 8.85 -16.07
CA GLY A 331 22.82 8.12 -16.15
C GLY A 331 22.60 6.62 -16.20
N THR A 332 21.60 6.15 -15.46
CA THR A 332 21.14 4.76 -15.47
C THR A 332 20.57 4.36 -16.83
N GLU A 333 19.67 5.17 -17.40
CA GLU A 333 19.13 4.95 -18.75
C GLU A 333 20.22 4.93 -19.82
N ALA A 334 21.17 5.86 -19.76
CA ALA A 334 22.29 5.90 -20.71
C ALA A 334 23.19 4.67 -20.61
N LEU A 335 23.45 4.17 -19.40
CA LEU A 335 24.19 2.94 -19.20
C LEU A 335 23.45 1.73 -19.80
N ALA A 336 22.13 1.65 -19.62
CA ALA A 336 21.29 0.59 -20.17
C ALA A 336 21.31 0.57 -21.71
N LEU A 337 21.17 1.73 -22.34
CA LEU A 337 21.25 1.86 -23.79
C LEU A 337 22.62 1.43 -24.32
N LEU A 338 23.71 1.83 -23.64
CA LEU A 338 25.05 1.44 -24.05
C LEU A 338 25.33 -0.07 -23.84
N LEU A 339 24.73 -0.69 -22.83
CA LEU A 339 24.78 -2.14 -22.62
C LEU A 339 23.97 -2.92 -23.65
N ALA A 340 22.80 -2.40 -24.05
CA ALA A 340 21.94 -3.01 -25.05
C ALA A 340 22.52 -2.92 -26.48
N HIS A 341 23.36 -1.91 -26.74
CA HIS A 341 23.94 -1.64 -28.05
C HIS A 341 25.46 -1.82 -28.05
N GLU A 342 25.94 -3.08 -28.07
CA GLU A 342 27.37 -3.43 -28.06
C GLU A 342 28.18 -2.77 -29.20
N ALA A 343 27.57 -2.60 -30.38
CA ALA A 343 28.18 -1.92 -31.53
C ALA A 343 28.35 -0.39 -31.33
N GLY A 344 27.67 0.17 -30.33
CA GLY A 344 27.61 1.59 -30.01
C GLY A 344 26.52 2.35 -30.77
N LEU A 345 26.21 3.55 -30.27
CA LEU A 345 25.23 4.47 -30.84
C LEU A 345 25.89 5.76 -31.31
N SER A 346 25.38 6.36 -32.39
CA SER A 346 25.76 7.72 -32.76
C SER A 346 25.28 8.71 -31.68
N GLY A 347 25.88 9.89 -31.61
CA GLY A 347 25.46 10.91 -30.64
C GLY A 347 24.02 11.39 -30.85
N GLU A 348 23.56 11.43 -32.10
CA GLU A 348 22.18 11.77 -32.42
C GLU A 348 21.23 10.67 -31.98
N ALA A 349 21.51 9.40 -32.31
CA ALA A 349 20.67 8.27 -31.93
C ALA A 349 20.60 8.06 -30.41
N LEU A 350 21.73 8.23 -29.71
CA LEU A 350 21.75 8.15 -28.25
C LEU A 350 21.03 9.33 -27.60
N GLY A 351 21.15 10.53 -28.16
CA GLY A 351 20.42 11.71 -27.70
C GLY A 351 18.92 11.55 -27.88
N GLU A 352 18.48 11.11 -29.05
CA GLU A 352 17.07 10.85 -29.36
C GLU A 352 16.49 9.75 -28.47
N ALA A 353 17.19 8.64 -28.27
CA ALA A 353 16.75 7.56 -27.38
C ALA A 353 16.60 8.01 -25.91
N LEU A 354 17.44 8.94 -25.44
CA LEU A 354 17.39 9.44 -24.06
C LEU A 354 16.39 10.57 -23.85
N TYR A 355 16.29 11.49 -24.80
CA TYR A 355 15.57 12.76 -24.62
C TYR A 355 14.33 12.90 -25.51
N GLY A 356 14.09 11.95 -26.43
CA GLY A 356 13.04 12.03 -27.44
C GLY A 356 13.40 12.93 -28.64
N GLU A 357 14.49 13.69 -28.55
CA GLU A 357 15.04 14.55 -29.59
C GLU A 357 16.57 14.65 -29.47
N PRO A 358 17.30 14.98 -30.55
CA PRO A 358 18.76 15.14 -30.50
C PRO A 358 19.19 16.29 -29.57
N ASN A 359 19.75 15.96 -28.41
CA ASN A 359 20.29 16.94 -27.44
C ASN A 359 21.76 16.67 -27.12
N LEU A 360 22.65 17.08 -28.05
CA LEU A 360 24.10 16.83 -27.94
C LEU A 360 24.76 17.55 -26.76
N GLY A 361 24.21 18.68 -26.31
CA GLY A 361 24.72 19.43 -25.16
C GLY A 361 24.52 18.68 -23.84
N ALA A 362 23.29 18.26 -23.58
CA ALA A 362 22.95 17.45 -22.42
C ALA A 362 23.66 16.09 -22.45
N LEU A 363 23.75 15.47 -23.64
CA LEU A 363 24.43 14.19 -23.84
C LEU A 363 25.92 14.27 -23.49
N LYS A 364 26.64 15.30 -23.95
CA LYS A 364 28.07 15.48 -23.61
C LYS A 364 28.30 15.59 -22.11
N ALA A 365 27.47 16.37 -21.42
CA ALA A 365 27.53 16.52 -19.97
C ALA A 365 27.25 15.20 -19.24
N LEU A 366 26.27 14.43 -19.71
CA LEU A 366 25.93 13.12 -19.17
C LEU A 366 27.06 12.10 -19.35
N LEU A 367 27.63 12.02 -20.55
CA LEU A 367 28.74 11.11 -20.86
C LEU A 367 30.02 11.49 -20.10
N HIS A 368 30.28 12.78 -19.90
CA HIS A 368 31.38 13.23 -19.04
C HIS A 368 31.21 12.72 -17.61
N ARG A 369 30.01 12.87 -17.04
CA ARG A 369 29.72 12.35 -15.69
C ARG A 369 29.87 10.83 -15.61
N LEU A 370 29.45 10.08 -16.62
CA LEU A 370 29.67 8.63 -16.66
C LEU A 370 31.16 8.28 -16.67
N ARG A 371 31.98 9.02 -17.42
CA ARG A 371 33.45 8.84 -17.40
C ARG A 371 34.06 9.15 -16.05
N GLU A 372 33.62 10.22 -15.38
CA GLU A 372 34.04 10.55 -14.00
C GLU A 372 33.66 9.45 -12.99
N LYS A 373 32.58 8.71 -13.25
CA LYS A 373 32.13 7.57 -12.45
C LYS A 373 32.86 6.26 -12.80
N GLY A 374 33.86 6.30 -13.68
CA GLY A 374 34.74 5.18 -13.99
C GLY A 374 34.38 4.37 -15.24
N PHE A 375 33.33 4.75 -15.99
CA PHE A 375 32.96 4.05 -17.23
C PHE A 375 33.84 4.49 -18.41
N ARG A 376 34.41 3.52 -19.13
CA ARG A 376 35.16 3.80 -20.37
C ARG A 376 34.21 3.81 -21.55
N ILE A 377 33.92 5.02 -22.04
CA ILE A 377 33.00 5.26 -23.16
C ILE A 377 33.76 5.92 -24.32
N SER A 378 33.78 5.27 -25.48
CA SER A 378 34.38 5.77 -26.73
C SER A 378 33.73 7.09 -27.21
N CYS A 379 34.39 7.82 -28.12
CA CYS A 379 33.93 9.15 -28.55
C CYS A 379 32.90 9.14 -29.69
N SER A 380 32.94 8.17 -30.60
CA SER A 380 31.89 7.90 -31.61
C SER A 380 32.23 6.62 -32.40
N PRO A 381 31.30 5.67 -32.60
CA PRO A 381 30.03 5.57 -31.88
C PRO A 381 30.28 5.40 -30.38
N TYR A 382 29.37 5.92 -29.55
CA TYR A 382 29.44 5.77 -28.10
C TYR A 382 29.15 4.31 -27.73
N ARG A 383 30.16 3.61 -27.21
CA ARG A 383 30.07 2.24 -26.70
C ARG A 383 30.84 2.12 -25.39
N LEU A 384 30.45 1.16 -24.55
CA LEU A 384 31.23 0.76 -23.39
C LEU A 384 32.41 -0.10 -23.85
N GLU A 385 33.63 0.32 -23.53
CA GLU A 385 34.85 -0.41 -23.91
C GLU A 385 35.09 -1.62 -23.00
N ASN A 386 34.68 -1.51 -21.73
CA ASN A 386 34.71 -2.58 -20.75
C ASN A 386 33.31 -2.71 -20.14
N PRO A 387 32.36 -3.33 -20.86
CA PRO A 387 31.01 -3.50 -20.33
C PRO A 387 31.07 -4.42 -19.09
N PRO A 388 30.41 -4.03 -18.00
CA PRO A 388 30.28 -4.90 -16.84
C PRO A 388 29.42 -6.14 -17.13
N PRO A 389 29.55 -7.21 -16.34
CA PRO A 389 28.62 -8.34 -16.40
C PRO A 389 27.19 -7.86 -16.12
N SER A 390 26.27 -8.08 -17.06
CA SER A 390 24.86 -7.68 -16.99
C SER A 390 23.96 -8.77 -17.56
N ASP A 391 22.79 -8.98 -16.96
CA ASP A 391 21.75 -9.91 -17.40
C ASP A 391 20.89 -9.34 -18.53
N LEU A 392 20.93 -8.02 -18.74
CA LEU A 392 20.17 -7.30 -19.76
C LEU A 392 20.38 -7.88 -21.17
N GLY A 393 21.63 -8.20 -21.53
CA GLY A 393 21.93 -8.76 -22.85
C GLY A 393 21.34 -10.16 -23.06
N ALA A 394 21.35 -11.00 -22.02
CA ALA A 394 20.75 -12.34 -22.07
C ALA A 394 19.22 -12.24 -22.10
N PHE A 395 18.65 -11.31 -21.33
CA PHE A 395 17.22 -11.02 -21.29
C PHE A 395 16.68 -10.53 -22.63
N LEU A 396 17.33 -9.53 -23.25
CA LEU A 396 16.93 -9.00 -24.57
C LEU A 396 17.08 -10.07 -25.68
N LYS A 397 18.08 -10.95 -25.57
CA LYS A 397 18.25 -12.11 -26.48
C LYS A 397 17.14 -13.15 -26.29
N ALA A 398 16.70 -13.42 -25.06
CA ALA A 398 15.57 -14.30 -24.79
C ALA A 398 14.26 -13.73 -25.37
N LEU A 399 14.00 -12.43 -25.12
CA LEU A 399 12.83 -11.73 -25.66
C LEU A 399 12.81 -11.72 -27.20
N SER A 400 13.91 -11.37 -27.85
CA SER A 400 13.99 -11.36 -29.32
C SER A 400 13.81 -12.74 -29.96
N ARG A 401 14.03 -13.82 -29.20
CA ARG A 401 13.82 -15.21 -29.64
C ARG A 401 12.43 -15.76 -29.28
N GLY A 402 11.59 -14.97 -28.59
CA GLY A 402 10.29 -15.40 -28.10
C GLY A 402 10.36 -16.38 -26.91
N ASP A 403 11.52 -16.51 -26.27
CA ASP A 403 11.72 -17.36 -25.09
C ASP A 403 11.29 -16.60 -23.82
N LEU A 404 9.97 -16.62 -23.57
CA LEU A 404 9.37 -15.93 -22.43
C LEU A 404 9.73 -16.56 -21.08
N GLU A 405 9.85 -17.90 -21.01
CA GLU A 405 10.26 -18.58 -19.79
C GLU A 405 11.71 -18.25 -19.42
N GLY A 406 12.62 -18.26 -20.39
CA GLY A 406 14.01 -17.84 -20.20
C GLY A 406 14.12 -16.36 -19.81
N ALA A 407 13.31 -15.48 -20.41
CA ALA A 407 13.27 -14.06 -20.04
C ALA A 407 12.80 -13.84 -18.60
N LEU A 408 11.76 -14.57 -18.15
CA LEU A 408 11.26 -14.50 -16.78
C LEU A 408 12.24 -15.09 -15.76
N ALA A 409 12.94 -16.18 -16.10
CA ALA A 409 13.95 -16.76 -15.22
C ALA A 409 15.15 -15.82 -14.99
N LEU A 410 15.49 -15.00 -15.99
CA LEU A 410 16.53 -13.97 -15.92
C LEU A 410 16.05 -12.71 -15.18
N TYR A 411 14.75 -12.46 -15.09
CA TYR A 411 14.18 -11.29 -14.45
C TYR A 411 13.99 -11.49 -12.94
N GLN A 412 15.06 -11.31 -12.15
CA GLN A 412 15.01 -11.48 -10.68
C GLN A 412 14.90 -10.16 -9.88
N GLY A 413 14.71 -9.02 -10.55
CA GLY A 413 14.61 -7.71 -9.91
C GLY A 413 14.68 -6.55 -10.92
N PRO A 414 14.88 -5.30 -10.47
CA PRO A 414 15.18 -4.19 -11.37
C PRO A 414 16.46 -4.52 -12.16
N LEU A 415 16.32 -4.78 -13.46
CA LEU A 415 17.43 -5.15 -14.33
C LEU A 415 18.41 -3.98 -14.50
N LEU A 416 19.69 -4.25 -14.26
CA LEU A 416 20.90 -3.75 -14.95
C LEU A 416 22.17 -4.33 -14.32
#